data_AF-A0A7Y2BZP1-F1
#
_entry.id   AF-A0A7Y2BZP1-F1
#
_cell.length_a   1.000
_cell.length_b   1.000
_cell.length_c   1.000
_cell.angle_alpha   90.00
_cell.angle_beta   90.00
_cell.angle_gamma   90.00
#
_symmetry.space_group_name_H-M   'P 1'
#
loop_
_entity.id
_entity.type
_entity.pdbx_description
1 polymer ?
#
loop_
_entity_poly.entity_id
_entity_poly.type
_entity_poly.pdbx_seq_one_letter_code
_entity_poly.pdbx_strand_id
1 'polypeptide(L)'
;MVSEDLKTNKELNIYEALIPLVFLIIALATNVFIYGDDGLSGSNQFILLLSGAVAAIVGFANKVRYKEMIDAVASNFKTTTGAFIILLLVGALTGTWLLSGIIPAMVYYGLLILKPAIFLPATLIICILISLATGSSWTTSATVGIALIGIGAANGIPAGMTAGAVLSGAYFGDKMSPLSDTTNLAAVMADADLFTHIRYMSITTIPSISIALIVFVMLSFTVDPNGAADTASLLISIKESFNINPLLFLVPIAVIYMIIKKTKPIIALLIG
;
A
#
# COMPACT_ATOMS: atom_id res chain seq x y z
N MET A 1 9.44 -11.86 31.97
CA MET A 1 9.61 -10.52 32.57
C MET A 1 10.94 -9.98 32.10
N VAL A 2 10.96 -9.19 31.04
CA VAL A 2 12.09 -8.30 30.74
C VAL A 2 11.56 -6.91 31.05
N SER A 3 11.78 -6.47 32.28
CA SER A 3 11.62 -5.07 32.65
C SER A 3 12.82 -4.34 32.06
N GLU A 4 12.66 -3.82 30.85
CA GLU A 4 13.63 -2.90 30.26
C GLU A 4 13.48 -1.56 30.98
N ASP A 5 14.51 -1.19 31.75
CA ASP A 5 14.68 0.14 32.35
C ASP A 5 14.74 1.19 31.21
N LEU A 6 13.58 1.63 30.75
CA LEU A 6 13.47 2.89 30.03
C LEU A 6 13.79 3.99 31.05
N LYS A 7 15.05 4.45 31.04
CA LYS A 7 15.45 5.68 31.72
C LYS A 7 14.40 6.74 31.43
N THR A 8 13.78 7.25 32.48
CA THR A 8 12.78 8.31 32.44
C THR A 8 13.43 9.59 31.92
N ASN A 9 13.55 9.69 30.60
CA ASN A 9 13.82 10.95 29.95
C ASN A 9 12.65 11.89 30.27
N LYS A 10 12.96 13.16 30.49
CA LYS A 10 11.93 14.19 30.61
C LYS A 10 11.07 14.13 29.34
N GLU A 11 9.77 13.92 29.48
CA GLU A 11 8.87 13.88 28.34
C GLU A 11 8.98 15.17 27.55
N LEU A 12 9.20 15.03 26.24
CA LEU A 12 9.27 16.16 25.31
C LEU A 12 7.92 16.87 25.25
N ASN A 13 7.93 18.18 25.09
CA ASN A 13 6.72 18.90 24.77
C ASN A 13 6.22 18.45 23.38
N ILE A 14 4.91 18.27 23.23
CA ILE A 14 4.30 17.85 21.95
C ILE A 14 4.71 18.77 20.79
N TYR A 15 4.88 20.07 21.05
CA TYR A 15 5.33 21.03 20.05
C TYR A 15 6.76 20.73 19.57
N GLU A 16 7.65 20.31 20.47
CA GLU A 16 9.03 19.95 20.12
C GLU A 16 9.07 18.64 19.33
N ALA A 17 8.24 17.67 19.72
CA ALA A 17 8.10 16.39 19.02
C ALA A 17 7.53 16.56 17.60
N LEU A 18 6.74 17.61 17.35
CA LEU A 18 6.19 17.91 16.03
C LEU A 18 7.19 18.59 15.09
N ILE A 19 8.26 19.22 15.58
CA ILE A 19 9.22 19.96 14.74
C ILE A 19 9.79 19.07 13.60
N PRO A 20 10.32 17.86 13.86
CA PRO A 20 10.88 17.03 12.79
C PRO A 20 9.81 16.54 11.82
N LEU A 21 8.58 16.30 12.31
CA LEU A 21 7.45 15.86 11.49
C LEU A 21 6.97 16.97 10.54
N VAL A 22 6.81 18.20 11.05
CA VAL A 22 6.42 19.36 10.25
C VAL A 22 7.49 19.68 9.22
N PHE A 23 8.76 19.64 9.60
CA PHE A 23 9.87 19.78 8.67
C PHE A 23 9.80 18.72 7.56
N LEU A 24 9.63 17.45 7.93
CA LEU A 24 9.51 16.35 6.98
C LEU A 24 8.38 16.58 5.97
N ILE A 25 7.18 16.95 6.45
CA ILE A 25 6.01 17.18 5.59
C ILE A 25 6.25 18.35 4.64
N ILE A 26 6.78 19.48 5.14
CA ILE A 26 7.05 20.67 4.31
C ILE A 26 8.13 20.37 3.28
N ALA A 27 9.21 19.68 3.67
CA ALA A 27 10.30 19.33 2.78
C ALA A 27 9.84 18.36 1.68
N LEU A 28 9.07 17.33 2.02
CA LEU A 28 8.50 16.40 1.03
C LEU A 28 7.51 17.10 0.10
N ALA A 29 6.62 17.95 0.63
CA ALA A 29 5.69 18.71 -0.20
C ALA A 29 6.45 19.61 -1.18
N THR A 30 7.45 20.35 -0.70
CA THR A 30 8.30 21.21 -1.53
C THR A 30 9.04 20.40 -2.60
N ASN A 31 9.54 19.23 -2.25
CA ASN A 31 10.20 18.33 -3.19
C ASN A 31 9.28 17.93 -4.34
N VAL A 32 8.04 17.53 -4.03
CA VAL A 32 7.03 17.19 -5.05
C VAL A 32 6.62 18.41 -5.87
N PHE A 33 6.49 19.60 -5.27
CA PHE A 33 6.15 20.84 -6.00
C PHE A 33 7.23 21.27 -7.00
N ILE A 34 8.51 21.05 -6.68
CA ILE A 34 9.64 21.49 -7.53
C ILE A 34 10.00 20.41 -8.56
N TYR A 35 10.10 19.15 -8.12
CA TYR A 35 10.65 18.06 -8.93
C TYR A 35 9.60 17.07 -9.44
N GLY A 36 8.35 17.16 -8.99
CA GLY A 36 7.31 16.20 -9.36
C GLY A 36 7.73 14.75 -9.07
N ASP A 37 7.59 13.88 -10.06
CA ASP A 37 7.94 12.45 -9.95
C ASP A 37 9.45 12.21 -9.82
N ASP A 38 10.30 13.12 -10.32
CA ASP A 38 11.76 13.02 -10.20
C ASP A 38 12.23 13.11 -8.75
N GLY A 39 11.40 13.61 -7.83
CA GLY A 39 11.67 13.63 -6.40
C GLY A 39 11.95 12.24 -5.79
N LEU A 40 11.47 11.17 -6.46
CA LEU A 40 11.67 9.77 -6.06
C LEU A 40 13.08 9.25 -6.36
N SER A 41 13.86 9.93 -7.20
CA SER A 41 15.19 9.49 -7.66
C SER A 41 16.31 9.63 -6.62
N GLY A 42 16.03 10.16 -5.42
CA GLY A 42 17.00 10.25 -4.33
C GLY A 42 16.68 11.33 -3.29
N SER A 43 15.98 12.39 -3.71
CA SER A 43 15.69 13.54 -2.85
C SER A 43 14.86 13.15 -1.61
N ASN A 44 13.87 12.27 -1.77
CA ASN A 44 13.07 11.77 -0.64
C ASN A 44 13.92 11.09 0.44
N GLN A 45 14.91 10.28 0.06
CA GLN A 45 15.80 9.58 0.98
C GLN A 45 16.65 10.59 1.77
N PHE A 46 17.16 11.63 1.10
CA PHE A 46 17.88 12.71 1.76
C PHE A 46 16.99 13.50 2.72
N ILE A 47 15.74 13.80 2.34
CA ILE A 47 14.79 14.51 3.20
C ILE A 47 14.46 13.71 4.47
N LEU A 48 14.31 12.39 4.37
CA LEU A 48 14.12 11.52 5.52
C LEU A 48 15.33 11.54 6.47
N LEU A 49 16.55 11.50 5.93
CA LEU A 49 17.78 11.61 6.72
C LEU A 49 17.92 12.99 7.39
N LEU A 50 17.61 14.07 6.66
CA LEU A 50 17.60 15.45 7.18
C LEU A 50 16.57 15.60 8.30
N SER A 51 15.40 14.99 8.17
CA SER A 51 14.36 15.00 9.22
C SER A 51 14.84 14.26 10.47
N GLY A 52 15.58 13.17 10.32
CA GLY A 52 16.29 12.50 11.42
C GLY A 52 17.36 13.39 12.07
N ALA A 53 18.10 14.17 11.28
CA ALA A 53 19.06 15.15 11.81
C ALA A 53 18.35 16.27 12.59
N VAL A 54 17.21 16.76 12.10
CA VAL A 54 16.37 17.73 12.83
C VAL A 54 15.87 17.14 14.15
N ALA A 55 15.42 15.87 14.15
CA ALA A 55 15.06 15.18 15.38
C ALA A 55 16.23 15.07 16.38
N ALA A 56 17.45 14.80 15.89
CA ALA A 56 18.64 14.80 16.73
C ALA A 56 18.96 16.18 17.31
N ILE A 57 18.80 17.26 16.52
CA ILE A 57 18.97 18.65 16.99
C ILE A 57 17.97 18.97 18.11
N VAL A 58 16.70 18.58 17.95
CA VAL A 58 15.67 18.74 19.00
C VAL A 58 16.04 17.95 20.26
N GLY A 59 16.56 16.73 20.10
CA GLY A 59 17.06 15.92 21.21
C GLY A 59 18.23 16.58 21.95
N PHE A 60 19.21 17.13 21.23
CA PHE A 60 20.31 17.88 21.83
C PHE A 60 19.86 19.16 22.54
N ALA A 61 18.91 19.90 21.95
CA ALA A 61 18.31 21.08 22.60
C ALA A 61 17.63 20.74 23.92
N ASN A 62 17.06 19.51 24.01
CA ASN A 62 16.47 18.95 25.21
C ASN A 62 17.45 18.18 26.11
N LYS A 63 18.76 18.31 25.85
CA LYS A 63 19.85 17.71 26.65
C LYS A 63 19.83 16.17 26.68
N VAL A 64 19.23 15.54 25.68
CA VAL A 64 19.27 14.08 25.49
C VAL A 64 20.66 13.69 25.01
N ARG A 65 21.25 12.64 25.59
CA ARG A 65 22.60 12.21 25.21
C ARG A 65 22.55 11.52 23.85
N TYR A 66 23.59 11.72 23.03
CA TYR A 66 23.72 11.05 21.73
C TYR A 66 23.55 9.53 21.83
N LYS A 67 24.17 8.92 22.84
CA LYS A 67 24.05 7.47 23.08
C LYS A 67 22.60 7.03 23.29
N GLU A 68 21.80 7.81 24.02
CA GLU A 68 20.38 7.49 24.26
C GLU A 68 19.56 7.58 22.97
N MET A 69 19.85 8.57 22.12
CA MET A 69 19.21 8.68 20.81
C MET A 69 19.54 7.49 19.90
N ILE A 70 20.81 7.08 19.84
CA ILE A 70 21.23 5.91 19.04
C ILE A 70 20.69 4.61 19.61
N ASP A 71 20.70 4.43 20.93
CA ASP A 71 20.13 3.25 21.60
C ASP A 71 18.62 3.15 21.29
N ALA A 72 17.89 4.27 21.28
CA ALA A 72 16.49 4.32 20.88
C ALA A 72 16.28 3.96 19.40
N VAL A 73 17.12 4.46 18.48
CA VAL A 73 17.08 4.08 17.06
C VAL A 73 17.33 2.57 16.90
N ALA A 74 18.33 2.02 17.59
CA ALA A 74 18.65 0.59 17.54
C ALA A 74 17.51 -0.28 18.09
N SER A 75 16.89 0.15 19.19
CA SER A 75 15.71 -0.53 19.75
C SER A 75 14.53 -0.54 18.78
N ASN A 76 14.23 0.62 18.17
CA ASN A 76 13.19 0.72 17.14
C ASN A 76 13.48 -0.25 15.99
N PHE A 77 14.70 -0.25 15.44
CA PHE A 77 15.07 -1.17 14.36
C PHE A 77 14.89 -2.65 14.73
N LYS A 78 15.23 -3.04 15.97
CA LYS A 78 15.02 -4.39 16.48
C LYS A 78 13.52 -4.74 16.54
N THR A 79 12.68 -3.84 17.06
CA THR A 79 11.24 -4.08 17.15
C THR A 79 10.56 -4.14 15.77
N THR A 80 11.05 -3.38 14.79
CA THR A 80 10.46 -3.31 13.45
C THR A 80 11.04 -4.32 12.45
N THR A 81 12.01 -5.14 12.87
CA THR A 81 12.66 -6.15 12.00
C THR A 81 11.66 -7.09 11.33
N GLY A 82 10.57 -7.46 12.01
CA GLY A 82 9.51 -8.29 11.43
C GLY A 82 8.82 -7.63 10.23
N ALA A 83 8.53 -6.33 10.30
CA ALA A 83 7.94 -5.57 9.20
C ALA A 83 8.89 -5.44 8.01
N PHE A 84 10.20 -5.26 8.25
CA PHE A 84 11.20 -5.24 7.17
C PHE A 84 11.28 -6.57 6.42
N ILE A 85 11.21 -7.70 7.12
CA ILE A 85 11.19 -9.03 6.48
C ILE A 85 9.93 -9.18 5.63
N ILE A 86 8.77 -8.75 6.13
CA ILE A 86 7.51 -8.77 5.39
C ILE A 86 7.63 -7.91 4.12
N LEU A 87 8.15 -6.69 4.21
CA LEU A 87 8.36 -5.80 3.06
C LEU A 87 9.20 -6.46 1.96
N LEU A 88 10.32 -7.09 2.33
CA LEU A 88 11.19 -7.81 1.38
C LEU A 88 10.46 -8.99 0.73
N LEU A 89 9.71 -9.77 1.51
CA LEU A 89 8.94 -10.91 1.02
C LEU A 89 7.79 -10.49 0.11
N VAL A 90 7.07 -9.42 0.42
CA VAL A 90 6.01 -8.86 -0.44
C VAL A 90 6.59 -8.37 -1.77
N GLY A 91 7.77 -7.74 -1.76
CA GLY A 91 8.48 -7.35 -2.98
C GLY A 91 8.85 -8.57 -3.84
N ALA A 92 9.43 -9.61 -3.22
CA ALA A 92 9.78 -10.85 -3.91
C ALA A 92 8.55 -11.59 -4.46
N LEU A 93 7.47 -11.67 -3.66
CA LEU A 93 6.19 -12.25 -4.04
C LEU A 93 5.61 -11.54 -5.26
N THR A 94 5.53 -10.21 -5.20
CA THR A 94 5.02 -9.37 -6.28
C THR A 94 5.80 -9.59 -7.58
N GLY A 95 7.13 -9.58 -7.51
CA GLY A 95 7.99 -9.82 -8.67
C GLY A 95 7.77 -11.22 -9.26
N THR A 96 7.65 -12.23 -8.40
CA THR A 96 7.38 -13.62 -8.80
C THR A 96 6.01 -13.77 -9.44
N TRP A 97 4.98 -13.11 -8.89
CA TRP A 97 3.62 -13.11 -9.45
C TRP A 97 3.52 -12.38 -10.79
N LEU A 98 4.31 -11.32 -10.98
CA LEU A 98 4.40 -10.63 -12.27
C LEU A 98 5.05 -11.54 -13.32
N LEU A 99 6.18 -12.17 -13.00
CA LEU A 99 6.92 -13.05 -13.92
C LEU A 99 6.17 -14.35 -14.23
N SER A 100 5.48 -14.94 -13.25
CA SER A 100 4.71 -16.18 -13.42
C SER A 100 3.38 -15.97 -14.15
N GLY A 101 2.94 -14.73 -14.35
CA GLY A 101 1.67 -14.41 -15.01
C GLY A 101 0.47 -14.37 -14.07
N ILE A 102 0.64 -14.47 -12.74
CA ILE A 102 -0.46 -14.40 -11.76
C ILE A 102 -1.12 -13.02 -11.78
N ILE A 103 -0.34 -11.94 -11.69
CA ILE A 103 -0.88 -10.56 -11.80
C ILE A 103 -1.48 -10.33 -13.20
N PRO A 104 -0.79 -10.65 -14.31
CA PRO A 104 -1.38 -10.61 -15.65
C PRO A 104 -2.69 -11.39 -15.78
N ALA A 105 -2.83 -12.55 -15.14
CA ALA A 105 -4.07 -13.32 -15.13
C ALA A 105 -5.19 -12.60 -14.37
N MET A 106 -4.93 -12.03 -13.20
CA MET A 106 -5.90 -11.21 -12.47
C MET A 106 -6.41 -10.05 -13.33
N VAL A 107 -5.50 -9.37 -14.03
CA VAL A 107 -5.86 -8.31 -14.99
C VAL A 107 -6.71 -8.89 -16.11
N TYR A 108 -6.22 -9.90 -16.82
CA TYR A 108 -6.91 -10.53 -17.95
C TYR A 108 -8.36 -10.94 -17.62
N TYR A 109 -8.57 -11.67 -16.54
CA TYR A 109 -9.91 -12.10 -16.14
C TYR A 109 -10.75 -10.93 -15.60
N GLY A 110 -10.13 -9.94 -14.94
CA GLY A 110 -10.81 -8.70 -14.57
C GLY A 110 -11.36 -7.94 -15.78
N LEU A 111 -10.58 -7.87 -16.87
CA LEU A 111 -10.99 -7.21 -18.11
C LEU A 111 -12.13 -7.91 -18.83
N LEU A 112 -12.25 -9.24 -18.70
CA LEU A 112 -13.39 -9.98 -19.28
C LEU A 112 -14.72 -9.67 -18.59
N ILE A 113 -14.68 -9.23 -17.32
CA ILE A 113 -15.87 -8.96 -16.51
C ILE A 113 -16.24 -7.47 -16.57
N LEU A 114 -15.30 -6.61 -16.97
CA LEU A 114 -15.50 -5.17 -17.05
C LEU A 114 -16.48 -4.80 -18.16
N LYS A 115 -17.64 -4.30 -17.76
CA LYS A 115 -18.55 -3.56 -18.64
C LYS A 115 -18.39 -2.07 -18.34
N PRO A 116 -18.45 -1.19 -19.36
CA PRO A 116 -18.30 0.25 -19.15
C PRO A 116 -19.23 0.82 -18.07
N ALA A 117 -20.48 0.33 -18.00
CA ALA A 117 -21.49 0.74 -17.01
C ALA A 117 -21.12 0.46 -15.55
N ILE A 118 -20.21 -0.48 -15.27
CA ILE A 118 -19.77 -0.81 -13.91
C ILE A 118 -18.26 -0.60 -13.73
N PHE A 119 -17.63 0.14 -14.64
CA PHE A 119 -16.18 0.21 -14.71
C PHE A 119 -15.54 0.70 -13.40
N LEU A 120 -15.95 1.87 -12.90
CA LEU A 120 -15.39 2.46 -11.68
C LEU A 120 -15.57 1.58 -10.43
N PRO A 121 -16.77 1.05 -10.09
CA PRO A 121 -16.91 0.16 -8.96
C PRO A 121 -16.19 -1.17 -9.15
N ALA A 122 -16.13 -1.71 -10.37
CA ALA A 122 -15.36 -2.93 -10.65
C ALA A 122 -13.85 -2.70 -10.47
N THR A 123 -13.30 -1.56 -10.95
CA THR A 123 -11.92 -1.14 -10.72
C THR A 123 -11.60 -1.10 -9.23
N LEU A 124 -12.47 -0.47 -8.43
CA LEU A 124 -12.32 -0.43 -6.97
C LEU A 124 -12.20 -1.84 -6.38
N ILE A 125 -13.15 -2.74 -6.70
CA ILE A 125 -13.17 -4.09 -6.15
C ILE A 125 -11.96 -4.91 -6.60
N ILE A 126 -11.56 -4.81 -7.86
CA ILE A 126 -10.36 -5.48 -8.39
C ILE A 126 -9.11 -5.03 -7.61
N CYS A 127 -8.95 -3.72 -7.41
CA CYS A 127 -7.82 -3.18 -6.65
C CYS A 127 -7.87 -3.60 -5.17
N ILE A 128 -9.05 -3.70 -4.54
CA ILE A 128 -9.21 -4.24 -3.19
C ILE A 128 -8.68 -5.67 -3.12
N LEU A 129 -9.13 -6.54 -4.03
CA LEU A 129 -8.78 -7.96 -4.00
C LEU A 129 -7.27 -8.17 -4.20
N ILE A 130 -6.69 -7.47 -5.18
CA ILE A 130 -5.26 -7.56 -5.48
C ILE A 130 -4.44 -6.98 -4.33
N SER A 131 -4.83 -5.84 -3.79
CA SER A 131 -4.10 -5.21 -2.68
C SER A 131 -4.23 -5.98 -1.37
N LEU A 132 -5.37 -6.62 -1.09
CA LEU A 132 -5.50 -7.53 0.05
C LEU A 132 -4.56 -8.74 -0.08
N ALA A 133 -4.48 -9.31 -1.29
CA ALA A 133 -3.66 -10.49 -1.57
C ALA A 133 -2.16 -10.17 -1.60
N THR A 134 -1.78 -9.02 -2.11
CA THR A 134 -0.37 -8.60 -2.21
C THR A 134 0.11 -7.84 -0.96
N GLY A 135 -0.80 -7.24 -0.21
CA GLY A 135 -0.48 -6.37 0.93
C GLY A 135 0.14 -5.03 0.53
N SER A 136 0.07 -4.60 -0.73
CA SER A 136 0.76 -3.38 -1.18
C SER A 136 -0.14 -2.49 -2.05
N SER A 137 -0.28 -1.24 -1.62
CA SER A 137 -0.99 -0.19 -2.37
C SER A 137 -0.20 0.25 -3.61
N TRP A 138 1.12 0.38 -3.48
CA TRP A 138 2.03 0.76 -4.56
C TRP A 138 2.07 -0.29 -5.66
N THR A 139 2.24 -1.57 -5.31
CA THR A 139 2.22 -2.68 -6.28
C THR A 139 0.90 -2.69 -7.05
N THR A 140 -0.22 -2.56 -6.34
CA THR A 140 -1.55 -2.60 -6.95
C THR A 140 -1.73 -1.43 -7.92
N SER A 141 -1.32 -0.23 -7.51
CA SER A 141 -1.42 0.97 -8.34
C SER A 141 -0.51 0.89 -9.57
N ALA A 142 0.72 0.41 -9.42
CA ALA A 142 1.72 0.31 -10.49
C ALA A 142 1.43 -0.80 -11.51
N THR A 143 0.73 -1.86 -11.12
CA THR A 143 0.46 -3.00 -12.01
C THR A 143 -0.92 -2.90 -12.65
N VAL A 144 -1.95 -3.40 -11.95
CA VAL A 144 -3.34 -3.38 -12.42
C VAL A 144 -3.89 -1.96 -12.49
N GLY A 145 -3.45 -1.06 -11.61
CA GLY A 145 -3.93 0.32 -11.57
C GLY A 145 -3.64 1.09 -12.85
N ILE A 146 -2.39 1.07 -13.33
CA ILE A 146 -2.00 1.70 -14.61
C ILE A 146 -2.79 1.10 -15.77
N ALA A 147 -2.94 -0.23 -15.82
CA ALA A 147 -3.71 -0.90 -16.86
C ALA A 147 -5.18 -0.43 -16.87
N LEU A 148 -5.81 -0.35 -15.68
CA LEU A 148 -7.18 0.14 -15.54
C LEU A 148 -7.30 1.63 -15.91
N ILE A 149 -6.33 2.48 -15.54
CA ILE A 149 -6.31 3.90 -15.95
C ILE A 149 -6.27 4.02 -17.48
N GLY A 150 -5.42 3.23 -18.16
CA GLY A 150 -5.36 3.19 -19.63
C GLY A 150 -6.69 2.78 -20.27
N ILE A 151 -7.35 1.77 -19.72
CA ILE A 151 -8.66 1.31 -20.20
C ILE A 151 -9.76 2.33 -19.92
N GLY A 152 -9.73 2.97 -18.75
CA GLY A 152 -10.63 4.06 -18.42
C GLY A 152 -10.53 5.19 -19.44
N ALA A 153 -9.30 5.63 -19.74
CA ALA A 153 -9.04 6.64 -20.76
C ALA A 153 -9.56 6.22 -22.15
N ALA A 154 -9.35 4.96 -22.53
CA ALA A 154 -9.82 4.43 -23.81
C ALA A 154 -11.36 4.31 -23.92
N ASN A 155 -12.07 4.20 -22.78
CA ASN A 155 -13.54 4.24 -22.69
C ASN A 155 -14.08 5.67 -22.55
N GLY A 156 -13.23 6.70 -22.60
CA GLY A 156 -13.63 8.10 -22.39
C GLY A 156 -13.91 8.47 -20.93
N ILE A 157 -13.50 7.64 -19.98
CA ILE A 157 -13.67 7.89 -18.55
C ILE A 157 -12.56 8.84 -18.09
N PRO A 158 -12.88 9.94 -17.36
CA PRO A 158 -11.86 10.85 -16.86
C PRO A 158 -10.82 10.12 -16.00
N ALA A 159 -9.53 10.30 -16.33
CA ALA A 159 -8.43 9.61 -15.65
C ALA A 159 -8.43 9.81 -14.13
N GLY A 160 -8.82 10.99 -13.65
CA GLY A 160 -8.94 11.27 -12.21
C GLY A 160 -9.98 10.39 -11.51
N MET A 161 -11.09 10.05 -12.17
CA MET A 161 -12.10 9.15 -11.59
C MET A 161 -11.56 7.73 -11.50
N THR A 162 -10.91 7.24 -12.56
CA THR A 162 -10.30 5.91 -12.57
C THR A 162 -9.15 5.80 -11.57
N ALA A 163 -8.26 6.78 -11.53
CA ALA A 163 -7.18 6.84 -10.55
C ALA A 163 -7.73 6.88 -9.11
N GLY A 164 -8.80 7.65 -8.86
CA GLY A 164 -9.49 7.64 -7.58
C GLY A 164 -10.00 6.26 -7.17
N ALA A 165 -10.61 5.51 -8.08
CA ALA A 165 -11.09 4.14 -7.83
C ALA A 165 -9.94 3.17 -7.57
N VAL A 166 -8.86 3.25 -8.37
CA VAL A 166 -7.64 2.46 -8.18
C VAL A 166 -7.03 2.71 -6.81
N LEU A 167 -6.76 3.96 -6.47
CA LEU A 167 -6.12 4.35 -5.21
C LEU A 167 -6.99 3.97 -4.00
N SER A 168 -8.30 4.20 -4.08
CA SER A 168 -9.22 3.84 -3.00
C SER A 168 -9.17 2.34 -2.69
N GLY A 169 -9.16 1.49 -3.72
CA GLY A 169 -9.07 0.04 -3.54
C GLY A 169 -7.69 -0.42 -3.08
N ALA A 170 -6.63 0.17 -3.65
CA ALA A 170 -5.25 -0.13 -3.32
C ALA A 170 -4.91 0.25 -1.86
N TYR A 171 -5.33 1.42 -1.38
CA TYR A 171 -5.11 1.79 0.02
C TYR A 171 -6.00 1.02 1.00
N PHE A 172 -7.20 0.62 0.59
CA PHE A 172 -8.04 -0.25 1.41
C PHE A 172 -7.35 -1.60 1.66
N GLY A 173 -6.85 -2.25 0.60
CA GLY A 173 -6.22 -3.56 0.74
C GLY A 173 -4.94 -3.50 1.56
N ASP A 174 -4.08 -2.52 1.31
CA ASP A 174 -2.85 -2.26 2.06
C ASP A 174 -3.13 -2.10 3.56
N LYS A 175 -4.11 -1.27 3.92
CA LYS A 175 -4.48 -1.01 5.31
C LYS A 175 -5.16 -2.20 6.00
N MET A 176 -5.77 -3.13 5.25
CA MET A 176 -6.54 -4.24 5.81
C MET A 176 -5.82 -5.59 5.72
N SER A 177 -4.73 -5.66 4.95
CA SER A 177 -3.99 -6.90 4.75
C SER A 177 -2.98 -7.14 5.88
N PRO A 178 -2.96 -8.33 6.49
CA PRO A 178 -1.89 -8.70 7.42
C PRO A 178 -0.55 -8.94 6.71
N LEU A 179 -0.53 -8.91 5.36
CA LEU A 179 0.71 -8.99 4.60
C LEU A 179 1.36 -7.63 4.38
N SER A 180 0.65 -6.53 4.67
CA SER A 180 1.19 -5.18 4.48
C SER A 180 2.26 -4.83 5.50
N ASP A 181 3.38 -4.30 5.04
CA ASP A 181 4.45 -3.80 5.89
C ASP A 181 3.99 -2.60 6.71
N THR A 182 3.20 -1.68 6.14
CA THR A 182 2.69 -0.50 6.86
C THR A 182 1.73 -0.91 7.97
N THR A 183 0.86 -1.89 7.71
CA THR A 183 -0.08 -2.43 8.71
C THR A 183 0.66 -3.16 9.84
N ASN A 184 1.67 -3.97 9.49
CA ASN A 184 2.48 -4.65 10.50
C ASN A 184 3.31 -3.68 11.33
N LEU A 185 3.92 -2.68 10.69
CA LEU A 185 4.71 -1.65 11.37
C LEU A 185 3.83 -0.80 12.30
N ALA A 186 2.66 -0.38 11.84
CA ALA A 186 1.71 0.40 12.64
C ALA A 186 1.24 -0.38 13.88
N ALA A 187 0.97 -1.68 13.75
CA ALA A 187 0.60 -2.52 14.89
C ALA A 187 1.74 -2.62 15.92
N VAL A 188 2.98 -2.80 15.47
CA VAL A 188 4.17 -2.86 16.35
C VAL A 188 4.40 -1.51 17.06
N MET A 189 4.28 -0.39 16.34
CA MET A 189 4.44 0.95 16.93
C MET A 189 3.33 1.32 17.92
N ALA A 190 2.14 0.76 17.73
CA ALA A 190 1.01 0.92 18.64
C ALA A 190 1.00 -0.09 19.80
N ASP A 191 2.03 -0.94 19.92
CA ASP A 191 2.11 -2.05 20.88
C ASP A 191 0.84 -2.94 20.85
N ALA A 192 0.31 -3.19 19.65
CA ALA A 192 -0.93 -3.91 19.43
C ALA A 192 -0.69 -5.23 18.68
N ASP A 193 -1.49 -6.25 19.00
CA ASP A 193 -1.58 -7.45 18.17
C ASP A 193 -2.09 -7.10 16.76
N LEU A 194 -1.47 -7.67 15.73
CA LEU A 194 -1.74 -7.37 14.32
C LEU A 194 -3.22 -7.53 13.96
N PHE A 195 -3.83 -8.65 14.30
CA PHE A 195 -5.23 -8.92 13.94
C PHE A 195 -6.19 -8.07 14.76
N THR A 196 -5.81 -7.73 15.99
CA THR A 196 -6.55 -6.77 16.82
C THR A 196 -6.50 -5.37 16.21
N HIS A 197 -5.33 -4.92 15.76
CA HIS A 197 -5.15 -3.64 15.07
C HIS A 197 -6.00 -3.56 13.79
N ILE A 198 -5.95 -4.57 12.92
CA ILE A 198 -6.78 -4.65 11.71
C ILE A 198 -8.27 -4.61 12.04
N ARG A 199 -8.71 -5.32 13.09
CA ARG A 199 -10.10 -5.29 13.55
C ARG A 199 -10.53 -3.88 13.95
N TYR A 200 -9.70 -3.13 14.67
CA TYR A 200 -10.03 -1.75 15.03
C TYR A 200 -10.00 -0.82 13.82
N MET A 201 -9.06 -0.99 12.89
CA MET A 201 -9.05 -0.23 11.65
C MET A 201 -10.32 -0.46 10.80
N SER A 202 -10.89 -1.68 10.83
CA SER A 202 -12.12 -2.00 10.10
C SER A 202 -13.28 -1.07 10.43
N ILE A 203 -13.34 -0.54 11.66
CA ILE A 203 -14.38 0.38 12.13
C ILE A 203 -14.41 1.68 11.32
N THR A 204 -13.26 2.13 10.79
CA THR A 204 -13.17 3.36 9.98
C THR A 204 -13.03 3.04 8.49
N THR A 205 -12.28 1.99 8.16
CA THR A 205 -11.93 1.63 6.79
C THR A 205 -13.10 1.00 6.03
N ILE A 206 -13.91 0.14 6.67
CA ILE A 206 -15.10 -0.47 6.02
C ILE A 206 -16.19 0.57 5.71
N PRO A 207 -16.54 1.50 6.61
CA PRO A 207 -17.47 2.57 6.27
C PRO A 207 -16.94 3.46 5.14
N SER A 208 -15.65 3.83 5.18
CA SER A 208 -15.04 4.69 4.17
C SER A 208 -15.07 4.06 2.78
N ILE A 209 -14.72 2.76 2.65
CA ILE A 209 -14.74 2.09 1.35
C ILE A 209 -16.16 1.87 0.83
N SER A 210 -17.13 1.68 1.74
CA SER A 210 -18.53 1.54 1.39
C SER A 210 -19.09 2.84 0.82
N ILE A 211 -18.74 3.98 1.43
CA ILE A 211 -19.06 5.31 0.89
C ILE A 211 -18.39 5.49 -0.48
N ALA A 212 -17.10 5.17 -0.60
CA ALA A 212 -16.38 5.25 -1.88
C ALA A 212 -17.05 4.39 -2.97
N LEU A 213 -17.43 3.16 -2.66
CA LEU A 213 -18.13 2.26 -3.58
C LEU A 213 -19.45 2.88 -4.06
N ILE A 214 -20.26 3.42 -3.15
CA ILE A 214 -21.52 4.10 -3.49
C ILE A 214 -21.25 5.28 -4.43
N VAL A 215 -20.25 6.11 -4.11
CA VAL A 215 -19.87 7.25 -4.95
C VAL A 215 -19.42 6.79 -6.34
N PHE A 216 -18.58 5.76 -6.45
CA PHE A 216 -18.15 5.23 -7.76
C PHE A 216 -19.29 4.61 -8.56
N VAL A 217 -20.26 3.96 -7.90
CA VAL A 217 -21.49 3.50 -8.55
C VAL A 217 -22.30 4.69 -9.09
N MET A 218 -22.47 5.76 -8.30
CA MET A 218 -23.17 6.97 -8.75
C MET A 218 -22.45 7.64 -9.93
N LEU A 219 -21.13 7.78 -9.85
CA LEU A 219 -20.31 8.34 -10.93
C LEU A 219 -20.40 7.51 -12.21
N SER A 220 -20.48 6.17 -12.10
CA SER A 220 -20.66 5.29 -13.26
C SER A 220 -21.93 5.58 -14.07
N PHE A 221 -22.99 6.15 -13.47
CA PHE A 221 -24.18 6.57 -14.22
C PHE A 221 -24.03 7.92 -14.92
N THR A 222 -23.03 8.72 -14.55
CA THR A 222 -22.75 10.03 -15.16
C THR A 222 -21.78 9.96 -16.33
N VAL A 223 -21.09 8.83 -16.48
CA VAL A 223 -20.15 8.60 -17.58
C VAL A 223 -20.92 7.98 -18.73
N ASP A 224 -20.89 8.63 -19.89
CA ASP A 224 -21.35 8.06 -21.15
C ASP A 224 -20.14 7.42 -21.86
N PRO A 225 -20.02 6.08 -21.87
CA PRO A 225 -18.87 5.39 -22.42
C PRO A 225 -18.94 5.42 -23.95
N ASN A 226 -18.48 6.52 -24.54
CA ASN A 226 -18.40 6.70 -25.99
C ASN A 226 -17.08 6.20 -26.59
N GLY A 227 -16.17 5.70 -25.76
CA GLY A 227 -14.88 5.15 -26.20
C GLY A 227 -14.96 3.66 -26.53
N ALA A 228 -14.54 3.29 -27.73
CA ALA A 228 -14.23 1.89 -28.05
C ALA A 228 -12.85 1.57 -27.48
N ALA A 229 -12.78 1.26 -26.19
CA ALA A 229 -11.53 0.77 -25.62
C ALA A 229 -11.13 -0.51 -26.35
N ASP A 230 -9.92 -0.53 -26.92
CA ASP A 230 -9.34 -1.71 -27.54
C ASP A 230 -8.85 -2.68 -26.45
N THR A 231 -9.77 -3.12 -25.60
CA THR A 231 -9.52 -4.17 -24.62
C THR A 231 -9.13 -5.47 -25.30
N ALA A 232 -9.53 -5.66 -26.57
CA ALA A 232 -9.21 -6.84 -27.36
C ALA A 232 -7.71 -6.95 -27.63
N SER A 233 -7.04 -5.89 -28.09
CA SER A 233 -5.58 -5.92 -28.28
C SER A 233 -4.82 -6.15 -26.97
N LEU A 234 -5.26 -5.52 -25.88
CA LEU A 234 -4.62 -5.70 -24.57
C LEU A 234 -4.77 -7.16 -24.06
N LEU A 235 -5.95 -7.76 -24.21
CA LEU A 235 -6.19 -9.18 -23.91
C LEU A 235 -5.32 -10.10 -24.78
N ILE A 236 -5.13 -9.77 -26.06
CA ILE A 236 -4.25 -10.52 -26.98
C ILE A 236 -2.79 -10.41 -26.52
N SER A 237 -2.29 -9.20 -26.25
CA SER A 237 -0.91 -9.00 -25.81
C SER A 237 -0.59 -9.71 -24.50
N ILE A 238 -1.55 -9.74 -23.55
CA ILE A 238 -1.38 -10.53 -22.31
C ILE A 238 -1.27 -12.03 -22.63
N LYS A 239 -2.13 -12.57 -23.51
CA LYS A 239 -2.09 -13.98 -23.90
C LYS A 239 -0.85 -14.38 -24.69
N GLU A 240 -0.29 -13.47 -25.48
CA GLU A 240 0.95 -13.69 -26.22
C GLU A 240 2.18 -13.66 -25.29
N SER A 241 2.13 -12.82 -24.26
CA SER A 241 3.24 -12.65 -23.30
C SER A 241 3.22 -13.67 -22.17
N PHE A 242 2.05 -14.18 -21.78
CA PHE A 242 1.87 -15.03 -20.61
C PHE A 242 0.94 -16.22 -20.87
N ASN A 243 1.26 -17.36 -20.27
CA ASN A 243 0.38 -18.53 -20.29
C ASN A 243 -0.78 -18.39 -19.29
N ILE A 244 -1.79 -17.61 -19.66
CA ILE A 244 -2.94 -17.34 -18.80
C ILE A 244 -3.80 -18.59 -18.64
N ASN A 245 -3.86 -19.10 -17.42
CA ASN A 245 -4.72 -20.22 -17.04
C ASN A 245 -5.33 -20.00 -15.64
N PRO A 246 -6.52 -20.56 -15.34
CA PRO A 246 -7.13 -20.41 -14.01
C PRO A 246 -6.34 -21.03 -12.86
N LEU A 247 -5.42 -21.97 -13.12
CA LEU A 247 -4.62 -22.60 -12.05
C LEU A 247 -3.65 -21.59 -11.40
N LEU A 248 -3.30 -20.51 -12.10
CA LEU A 248 -2.51 -19.41 -11.53
C LEU A 248 -3.16 -18.80 -10.28
N PHE A 249 -4.49 -18.87 -10.13
CA PHE A 249 -5.18 -18.37 -8.93
C PHE A 249 -5.07 -19.28 -7.72
N LEU A 250 -4.61 -20.53 -7.87
CA LEU A 250 -4.44 -21.44 -6.73
C LEU A 250 -3.50 -20.83 -5.67
N VAL A 251 -2.45 -20.17 -6.12
CA VAL A 251 -1.45 -19.51 -5.26
C VAL A 251 -2.07 -18.33 -4.49
N PRO A 252 -2.64 -17.28 -5.13
CA PRO A 252 -3.36 -16.21 -4.44
C PRO A 252 -4.48 -16.71 -3.51
N ILE A 253 -5.25 -17.72 -3.93
CA ILE A 253 -6.31 -18.30 -3.10
C ILE A 253 -5.72 -18.96 -1.85
N ALA A 254 -4.62 -19.68 -1.97
CA ALA A 254 -3.92 -20.26 -0.83
C ALA A 254 -3.41 -19.18 0.13
N VAL A 255 -2.85 -18.08 -0.39
CA VAL A 255 -2.41 -16.93 0.40
C VAL A 255 -3.59 -16.30 1.15
N ILE A 256 -4.69 -15.98 0.45
CA ILE A 256 -5.92 -15.43 1.06
C ILE A 256 -6.48 -16.39 2.11
N TYR A 257 -6.49 -17.68 1.84
CA TYR A 257 -6.96 -18.69 2.79
C TYR A 257 -6.14 -18.67 4.08
N MET A 258 -4.81 -18.57 3.98
CA MET A 258 -3.94 -18.47 5.16
C MET A 258 -4.15 -17.16 5.94
N ILE A 259 -4.38 -16.06 5.25
CA ILE A 259 -4.76 -14.78 5.86
C ILE A 259 -6.04 -14.95 6.69
N ILE A 260 -7.08 -15.58 6.11
CA ILE A 260 -8.36 -15.84 6.79
C ILE A 260 -8.15 -16.74 8.02
N LYS A 261 -7.26 -17.72 7.92
CA LYS A 261 -6.87 -18.60 9.04
C LYS A 261 -5.97 -17.92 10.08
N LYS A 262 -5.67 -16.63 9.92
CA LYS A 262 -4.81 -15.84 10.80
C LYS A 262 -3.41 -16.44 10.96
N THR A 263 -2.91 -17.09 9.90
CA THR A 263 -1.54 -17.59 9.87
C THR A 263 -0.55 -16.43 9.93
N LYS A 264 0.66 -16.67 10.46
CA LYS A 264 1.72 -15.66 10.50
C LYS A 264 2.01 -15.15 9.07
N PRO A 265 2.08 -13.84 8.82
CA PRO A 265 2.27 -13.27 7.48
C PRO A 265 3.48 -13.83 6.73
N ILE A 266 4.61 -13.99 7.41
CA ILE A 266 5.85 -14.54 6.84
C ILE A 266 5.63 -15.94 6.25
N ILE A 267 4.84 -16.79 6.90
CA ILE A 267 4.55 -18.15 6.41
C ILE A 267 3.66 -18.06 5.17
N ALA A 268 2.66 -17.17 5.19
CA ALA A 268 1.77 -16.99 4.06
C ALA A 268 2.51 -16.50 2.81
N LEU A 269 3.47 -15.58 2.99
CA LEU A 269 4.30 -15.03 1.92
C LEU A 269 5.32 -16.02 1.36
N LEU A 270 5.80 -16.99 2.15
CA LEU A 270 6.75 -18.00 1.67
C LEU A 270 6.09 -19.10 0.82
N ILE A 271 4.81 -19.36 1.07
CA ILE A 271 4.01 -20.34 0.30
C ILE A 271 3.46 -19.70 -0.97
N GLY A 272 3.19 -18.39 -0.93
CA GLY A 272 2.74 -17.59 -2.07
C GLY A 272 3.84 -17.36 -3.10
#